data_AF-A0A485AMM5-F1
#
_entry.id   AF-A0A485AMM5-F1
#
_cell.length_a   1.000
_cell.length_b   1.000
_cell.length_c   1.000
_cell.angle_alpha   90.00
_cell.angle_beta   90.00
_cell.angle_gamma   90.00
#
_symmetry.space_group_name_H-M   'P 1'
#
loop_
_entity.id
_entity.type
_entity.pdbx_description
1 polymer ?
#
loop_
_entity_poly.entity_id
_entity_poly.type
_entity_poly.pdbx_seq_one_letter_code
_entity_poly.pdbx_strand_id
1 'polypeptide(L)' 'MQQWMQGKRDLWVQPKVDGVAVTLVYQHGRLQRVISRGDGVFGEDWTQKARRITAFTADG' A
#
# COMPACT_ATOMS: atom_id res chain seq x y z
N MET A 1 -21.28 -11.91 6.72
CA MET A 1 -20.73 -11.86 5.34
C MET A 1 -21.82 -11.95 4.28
N GLN A 2 -22.68 -12.98 4.28
CA GLN A 2 -23.74 -13.14 3.28
C GLN A 2 -24.60 -11.87 3.09
N GLN A 3 -25.01 -11.21 4.18
CA GLN A 3 -25.79 -9.96 4.10
C GLN A 3 -25.01 -8.77 3.51
N TRP A 4 -23.70 -8.66 3.74
CA TRP A 4 -22.86 -7.61 3.14
C TRP A 4 -22.66 -7.83 1.63
N MET A 5 -22.68 -9.08 1.19
CA MET A 5 -22.49 -9.47 -0.21
C MET A 5 -23.80 -9.38 -1.02
N GLN A 6 -24.97 -9.35 -0.37
CA GLN A 6 -26.26 -9.25 -1.07
C GLN A 6 -26.31 -7.99 -1.95
N GLY A 7 -26.62 -8.19 -3.24
CA GLY A 7 -26.74 -7.12 -4.23
C GLY A 7 -25.42 -6.59 -4.79
N LYS A 8 -24.26 -7.02 -4.28
CA LYS A 8 -22.95 -6.67 -4.85
C LYS A 8 -22.62 -7.65 -5.98
N ARG A 9 -22.31 -7.11 -7.16
CA ARG A 9 -21.74 -7.85 -8.30
C ARG A 9 -20.25 -7.52 -8.41
N ASP A 10 -19.49 -8.39 -9.07
CA ASP A 10 -18.04 -8.19 -9.33
C ASP A 10 -17.17 -8.03 -8.07
N LEU A 11 -17.46 -8.82 -7.03
CA LEU A 11 -16.65 -8.85 -5.82
C LEU A 11 -15.27 -9.46 -6.09
N TRP A 12 -14.21 -8.71 -5.75
CA TRP A 12 -12.84 -9.22 -5.74
C TRP A 12 -12.44 -9.62 -4.32
N VAL A 13 -12.17 -10.91 -4.11
CA VAL A 13 -11.57 -11.43 -2.87
C VAL A 13 -10.05 -11.48 -3.01
N GLN A 14 -9.34 -10.85 -2.07
CA GLN A 14 -7.88 -10.91 -1.98
C GLN A 14 -7.47 -11.52 -0.63
N PRO A 15 -6.36 -12.28 -0.57
CA PRO A 15 -5.82 -12.75 0.70
C PRO A 15 -5.41 -11.55 1.55
N LYS A 16 -5.76 -11.56 2.84
CA LYS A 16 -5.26 -10.56 3.76
C LYS A 16 -3.79 -10.86 4.06
N VAL A 17 -2.90 -10.06 3.50
CA VAL A 17 -1.47 -10.09 3.86
C VAL A 17 -1.32 -9.60 5.31
N ASP A 18 -0.50 -10.32 6.09
CA ASP A 18 -0.10 -9.86 7.42
C ASP A 18 1.21 -9.07 7.31
N GLY A 19 1.18 -7.83 7.78
CA GLY A 19 2.23 -6.86 7.54
C GLY A 19 1.80 -5.45 7.92
N VAL A 20 2.61 -4.47 7.54
CA VAL A 20 2.38 -3.05 7.81
C VAL A 20 1.93 -2.32 6.54
N ALA A 21 0.89 -1.49 6.68
CA ALA A 21 0.42 -0.67 5.57
C ALA A 21 1.38 0.52 5.35
N VAL A 22 1.71 0.77 4.08
CA VAL A 22 2.55 1.89 3.63
C VAL A 22 1.94 2.55 2.40
N THR A 23 2.20 3.84 2.22
CA THR A 23 1.88 4.61 1.02
C THR A 23 3.16 4.84 0.22
N LEU A 24 3.15 4.48 -1.07
CA LEU A 24 4.23 4.75 -2.01
C LEU A 24 3.88 5.97 -2.87
N VAL A 25 4.73 7.00 -2.88
CA VAL A 25 4.55 8.19 -3.72
C VAL A 25 5.53 8.11 -4.89
N TYR A 26 5.01 8.01 -6.11
CA TYR A 26 5.81 8.04 -7.33
C TYR A 26 5.65 9.39 -8.04
N GLN A 27 6.76 9.93 -8.56
CA GLN A 27 6.75 11.09 -9.45
C GLN A 27 7.63 10.79 -10.66
N HIS A 28 7.11 11.03 -11.86
CA HIS A 28 7.79 10.71 -13.12
C HIS A 28 8.26 9.26 -13.18
N GLY A 29 7.43 8.32 -12.73
CA GLY A 29 7.76 6.88 -12.69
C GLY A 29 8.78 6.48 -11.62
N ARG A 30 9.29 7.41 -10.80
CA ARG A 30 10.30 7.12 -9.77
C ARG A 30 9.71 7.22 -8.37
N LEU A 31 10.05 6.26 -7.51
CA LEU A 31 9.67 6.29 -6.10
C LEU A 31 10.33 7.49 -5.40
N GLN A 32 9.51 8.38 -4.86
CA GLN A 32 9.94 9.57 -4.12
C GLN A 32 9.83 9.38 -2.62
N ARG A 33 8.73 8.79 -2.13
CA ARG A 33 8.50 8.58 -0.69
C ARG A 33 7.83 7.26 -0.39
N VAL A 34 8.18 6.70 0.77
CA VAL A 34 7.47 5.59 1.43
C VAL A 34 7.03 6.08 2.80
N ILE A 35 5.73 6.10 3.06
CA ILE A 35 5.14 6.67 4.28
C ILE A 35 4.41 5.56 5.02
N SER A 36 4.68 5.39 6.32
CA SER A 36 3.92 4.43 7.14
C SER A 36 2.46 4.88 7.28
N ARG A 37 1.54 3.95 7.54
CA ARG A 37 0.12 4.31 7.74
C ARG A 37 -0.10 5.27 8.92
N GLY A 38 0.68 5.11 9.99
CA GLY A 38 0.46 5.80 11.27
C GLY A 38 -0.98 5.70 11.75
N ASP A 39 -1.60 6.83 12.09
CA ASP A 39 -3.00 6.92 12.56
C ASP A 39 -4.03 7.11 11.43
N GLY A 40 -3.58 7.12 10.17
CA GLY A 40 -4.40 7.37 8.99
C GLY A 40 -4.49 8.83 8.56
N VAL A 41 -3.98 9.78 9.37
CA VAL A 41 -3.82 11.19 9.02
C VAL A 41 -2.34 11.54 8.89
N PHE A 42 -1.52 11.10 9.84
CA PHE A 42 -0.08 11.28 9.87
C PHE A 42 0.64 9.94 9.85
N GLY A 43 1.75 9.90 9.08
CA GLY A 43 2.62 8.75 8.94
C GLY A 43 4.09 9.16 9.03
N GLU A 44 4.98 8.20 9.30
CA GLU A 44 6.43 8.43 9.36
C GLU A 44 7.05 8.21 7.97
N ASP A 45 8.02 9.05 7.60
CA ASP A 45 8.80 8.85 6.38
C ASP A 45 9.78 7.67 6.56
N TRP A 46 9.51 6.59 5.83
CA TRP A 46 10.30 5.36 5.81
C TRP A 46 11.14 5.22 4.54
N THR A 47 11.25 6.26 3.71
CA THR A 47 11.92 6.19 2.40
C THR A 47 13.32 5.62 2.49
N GLN A 48 14.12 6.05 3.47
CA GLN A 48 15.48 5.53 3.64
C GLN A 48 15.50 4.05 4.04
N LYS A 49 14.62 3.63 4.96
CA LYS A 49 14.49 2.23 5.43
C LYS A 49 14.03 1.33 4.29
N ALA A 50 13.11 1.84 3.47
CA ALA A 50 12.44 1.11 2.39
C ALA A 50 13.31 0.90 1.14
N ARG A 51 14.44 1.62 0.99
CA ARG A 51 15.40 1.42 -0.12
C ARG A 51 15.93 -0.02 -0.25
N ARG A 52 15.85 -0.82 0.82
CA ARG A 52 16.28 -2.23 0.83
C ARG A 52 15.21 -3.19 0.28
N ILE A 53 13.99 -2.71 0.04
CA ILE A 53 12.86 -3.50 -0.46
C ILE A 53 12.84 -3.35 -1.98
N THR A 54 13.34 -4.36 -2.68
CA THR A 54 13.49 -4.35 -4.15
C THR A 54 12.16 -4.26 -4.89
N ALA A 55 11.07 -4.77 -4.30
CA ALA A 55 9.73 -4.71 -4.87
C ALA A 55 9.12 -3.29 -4.93
N PHE A 56 9.73 -2.29 -4.27
CA PHE A 56 9.27 -0.90 -4.32
C PHE A 56 9.93 -0.08 -5.44
N THR A 57 10.83 -0.68 -6.23
CA THR A 57 11.34 -0.03 -7.42
C THR A 57 10.29 -0.17 -8.52
N ALA A 58 9.90 0.96 -9.13
CA ALA A 58 9.23 0.91 -10.42
C ALA A 58 10.31 0.62 -11.46
N ASP A 59 10.20 -0.52 -12.12
CA ASP A 59 10.96 -0.76 -13.34
C ASP A 59 10.52 0.29 -14.37
N GLY A 60 11.51 0.99 -14.94
CA GLY A 60 11.31 1.78 -16.15
C GLY A 60 11.23 0.86 -17.36
#